data_AF-A0A2R3JLE3-F1
#
_entry.id   AF-A0A2R3JLE3-F1
#
_cell.length_a   1.000
_cell.length_b   1.000
_cell.length_c   1.000
_cell.angle_alpha   90.00
_cell.angle_beta   90.00
_cell.angle_gamma   90.00
#
_symmetry.space_group_name_H-M   'P 1'
#
loop_
_entity.id
_entity.type
_entity.pdbx_description
1 polymer ?
#
loop_
_entity_poly.entity_id
_entity_poly.type
_entity_poly.pdbx_seq_one_letter_code
_entity_poly.pdbx_strand_id
1 'polypeptide(L)'
;MKLAAIASNIAKSIQIYQTNKRTDCVIYAVEFTDDSHKAANGCVVARLETGDYNLTSYDERYMDTGDDILKQELGAFFECDDDIDQREALITAIKADLATLQA
;
A
#
# COMPACT_ATOMS: atom_id res chain seq x y z
N MET A 1 -6.37 -10.04 -5.11
CA MET A 1 -7.20 -8.87 -5.46
C MET A 1 -6.54 -8.10 -6.61
N LYS A 2 -7.32 -7.53 -7.55
CA LYS A 2 -6.77 -6.73 -8.65
C LYS A 2 -6.16 -5.38 -8.20
N LEU A 3 -5.08 -4.96 -8.85
CA LEU A 3 -4.33 -3.74 -8.55
C LEU A 3 -5.22 -2.50 -8.45
N ALA A 4 -6.13 -2.29 -9.39
CA ALA A 4 -7.01 -1.11 -9.40
C ALA A 4 -7.93 -1.06 -8.15
N ALA A 5 -8.38 -2.21 -7.66
CA ALA A 5 -9.22 -2.27 -6.46
C ALA A 5 -8.40 -1.96 -5.19
N ILE A 6 -7.16 -2.49 -5.11
CA ILE A 6 -6.23 -2.19 -4.02
C ILE A 6 -5.89 -0.69 -4.01
N ALA A 7 -5.57 -0.12 -5.18
CA ALA A 7 -5.27 1.29 -5.35
C ALA A 7 -6.41 2.18 -4.82
N SER A 8 -7.63 1.90 -5.24
CA SER A 8 -8.81 2.65 -4.81
C SER A 8 -9.06 2.54 -3.30
N ASN A 9 -8.85 1.35 -2.71
CA ASN A 9 -9.01 1.13 -1.28
C ASN A 9 -7.99 1.91 -0.45
N ILE A 10 -6.72 1.90 -0.87
CA ILE A 10 -5.64 2.63 -0.19
C ILE A 10 -5.86 4.14 -0.35
N ALA A 11 -6.19 4.63 -1.56
CA ALA A 11 -6.46 6.04 -1.80
C ALA A 11 -7.62 6.58 -0.94
N LYS A 12 -8.73 5.83 -0.84
CA LYS A 12 -9.85 6.17 0.07
C LYS A 12 -9.42 6.17 1.53
N SER A 13 -8.59 5.21 1.94
CA SER A 13 -8.08 5.16 3.32
C SER A 13 -7.24 6.39 3.64
N ILE A 14 -6.34 6.80 2.72
CA ILE A 14 -5.55 8.03 2.84
C ILE A 14 -6.48 9.25 2.99
N GLN A 15 -7.47 9.40 2.10
CA GLN A 15 -8.43 10.51 2.14
C GLN A 15 -9.18 10.56 3.48
N ILE A 16 -9.64 9.40 4.00
CA ILE A 16 -10.35 9.29 5.28
C ILE A 16 -9.44 9.70 6.45
N TYR A 17 -8.19 9.23 6.46
CA TYR A 17 -7.21 9.58 7.50
C TYR A 17 -6.94 11.08 7.53
N GLN A 18 -6.73 11.70 6.37
CA GLN A 18 -6.51 13.13 6.22
C GLN A 18 -7.75 13.94 6.64
N THR A 19 -8.93 13.55 6.17
CA THR A 19 -10.20 14.25 6.47
C THR A 19 -10.53 14.23 7.96
N ASN A 20 -10.32 13.08 8.61
CA ASN A 20 -10.61 12.90 10.02
C ASN A 20 -9.48 13.37 10.94
N LYS A 21 -8.38 13.91 10.39
CA LYS A 21 -7.22 14.39 11.15
C LYS A 21 -6.70 13.35 12.14
N ARG A 22 -6.63 12.10 11.68
CA ARG A 22 -6.09 10.97 12.46
C ARG A 22 -4.65 11.27 12.84
N THR A 23 -4.28 10.89 14.05
CA THR A 23 -2.94 11.12 14.63
C THR A 23 -2.15 9.83 14.84
N ASP A 24 -2.81 8.70 14.66
CA ASP A 24 -2.22 7.37 14.67
C ASP A 24 -1.47 7.07 13.36
N CYS A 25 -0.60 6.06 13.41
CA CYS A 25 0.17 5.59 12.28
C CYS A 25 -0.29 4.18 11.92
N VAL A 26 -0.74 4.01 10.68
CA VAL A 26 -1.19 2.72 10.17
C VAL A 26 -0.44 2.40 8.87
N ILE A 27 -0.19 1.12 8.64
CA ILE A 27 0.36 0.64 7.37
C ILE A 27 -0.64 -0.24 6.63
N TYR A 28 -0.62 -0.14 5.32
CA TYR A 28 -1.27 -1.07 4.41
C TYR A 28 -0.18 -1.74 3.58
N ALA A 29 -0.05 -3.06 3.71
CA ALA A 29 0.95 -3.84 2.99
C ALA A 29 0.31 -4.53 1.78
N VAL A 30 1.02 -4.53 0.65
CA VAL A 30 0.60 -5.18 -0.58
C VAL A 30 1.72 -6.09 -1.05
N GLU A 31 1.48 -7.40 -1.03
CA GLU A 31 2.32 -8.40 -1.68
C GLU A 31 1.77 -8.74 -3.06
N PHE A 32 2.66 -9.15 -3.97
CA PHE A 32 2.33 -9.46 -5.37
C PHE A 32 2.65 -10.91 -5.66
N THR A 33 2.20 -11.38 -6.82
CA THR A 33 2.60 -12.69 -7.33
C THR A 33 3.83 -12.63 -8.23
N ASP A 34 4.53 -13.75 -8.34
CA ASP A 34 5.51 -14.01 -9.40
C ASP A 34 4.82 -14.59 -10.65
N ASP A 35 5.59 -14.80 -11.71
CA ASP A 35 5.12 -15.41 -12.97
C ASP A 35 4.51 -16.82 -12.80
N SER A 36 4.69 -17.45 -11.63
CA SER A 36 4.09 -18.74 -11.27
C SER A 36 2.85 -18.61 -10.38
N HIS A 37 2.32 -17.39 -10.22
CA HIS A 37 1.22 -17.04 -9.33
C HIS A 37 1.45 -17.42 -7.86
N LYS A 38 2.70 -17.39 -7.40
CA LYS A 38 3.08 -17.56 -6.00
C LYS A 38 3.52 -16.22 -5.41
N ALA A 39 3.56 -16.12 -4.08
CA ALA A 39 4.05 -14.91 -3.42
C ALA A 39 5.46 -14.55 -3.91
N ALA A 40 5.60 -13.38 -4.52
CA ALA A 40 6.89 -12.85 -4.98
C ALA A 40 7.68 -12.23 -3.83
N ASN A 41 8.98 -12.08 -4.04
CA ASN A 41 9.78 -11.17 -3.24
C ASN A 41 9.47 -9.73 -3.67
N GLY A 42 9.19 -8.89 -2.70
CA GLY A 42 8.88 -7.48 -2.90
C GLY A 42 7.45 -7.14 -2.52
N CYS A 43 7.27 -5.91 -2.07
CA CYS A 43 5.98 -5.43 -1.60
C CYS A 43 5.87 -3.91 -1.79
N VAL A 44 4.66 -3.40 -1.64
CA VAL A 44 4.42 -1.96 -1.45
C VAL A 44 3.83 -1.77 -0.06
N VAL A 45 4.39 -0.83 0.69
CA VAL A 45 3.85 -0.40 1.99
C VAL A 45 3.37 1.03 1.85
N ALA A 46 2.07 1.23 2.09
CA ALA A 46 1.48 2.55 2.26
C ALA A 46 1.43 2.86 3.77
N ARG A 47 2.27 3.79 4.21
CA ARG A 47 2.33 4.27 5.59
C ARG A 47 1.54 5.57 5.69
N LEU A 48 0.49 5.58 6.48
CA LEU A 48 -0.34 6.76 6.74
C LEU A 48 0.01 7.26 8.13
N GLU A 49 0.36 8.55 8.21
CA GLU A 49 0.69 9.23 9.45
C GLU A 49 -0.06 10.56 9.57
N THR A 50 0.21 11.34 10.61
CA THR A 50 -0.62 12.51 10.96
C THR A 50 -0.67 13.54 9.82
N GLY A 51 -1.76 13.49 9.04
CA GLY A 51 -2.00 14.39 7.91
C GLY A 51 -1.16 14.09 6.66
N ASP A 52 -0.36 13.03 6.65
CA ASP A 52 0.55 12.72 5.54
C ASP A 52 0.55 11.21 5.23
N TYR A 53 1.11 10.84 4.09
CA TYR A 53 1.29 9.45 3.70
C TYR A 53 2.58 9.25 2.91
N ASN A 54 3.16 8.06 3.05
CA ASN A 54 4.29 7.61 2.27
C ASN A 54 3.95 6.28 1.58
N LEU A 55 4.37 6.14 0.32
CA LEU A 55 4.28 4.90 -0.44
C LEU A 55 5.70 4.44 -0.75
N THR A 56 6.12 3.32 -0.17
CA THR A 56 7.46 2.75 -0.39
C THR A 56 7.35 1.38 -1.05
N SER A 57 8.18 1.17 -2.08
CA SER A 57 8.38 -0.09 -2.78
C SER A 57 9.61 -0.79 -2.18
N TYR A 58 9.48 -2.07 -1.84
CA TYR A 58 10.55 -2.89 -1.31
C TYR A 58 10.81 -4.07 -2.25
N ASP A 59 12.06 -4.53 -2.30
CA ASP A 59 12.46 -5.72 -3.06
C ASP A 59 12.29 -7.03 -2.26
N GLU A 60 11.94 -6.92 -0.98
CA GLU A 60 11.67 -8.04 -0.09
C GLU A 60 10.18 -8.12 0.30
N ARG A 61 9.77 -9.29 0.82
CA ARG A 61 8.40 -9.49 1.30
C ARG A 61 8.10 -8.55 2.46
N TYR A 62 6.82 -8.29 2.70
CA TYR A 62 6.41 -7.40 3.79
C TYR A 62 6.99 -7.87 5.14
N MET A 63 6.96 -9.18 5.38
CA MET A 63 7.47 -9.81 6.60
C MET A 63 8.99 -9.67 6.80
N ASP A 64 9.72 -9.23 5.78
CA ASP A 64 11.18 -9.09 5.79
C ASP A 64 11.63 -7.61 5.83
N THR A 65 10.70 -6.64 5.68
CA THR A 65 10.99 -5.17 5.64
C THR A 65 11.61 -4.57 6.90
N GLY A 66 11.75 -5.34 7.97
CA GLY A 66 12.39 -4.93 9.20
C GLY A 66 11.44 -4.54 10.34
N ASP A 67 12.01 -4.51 11.54
CA ASP A 67 11.32 -4.32 12.81
C ASP A 67 10.57 -2.98 12.93
N ASP A 68 11.06 -1.94 12.27
CA ASP A 68 10.51 -0.59 12.29
C ASP A 68 9.20 -0.48 11.51
N ILE A 69 9.07 -1.22 10.41
CA ILE A 69 7.83 -1.34 9.64
C ILE A 69 6.88 -2.32 10.35
N LEU A 70 7.38 -3.49 10.76
CA LEU A 70 6.56 -4.55 11.35
C LEU A 70 5.96 -4.21 12.73
N LYS A 71 6.51 -3.23 13.45
CA LYS A 71 5.95 -2.72 14.71
C LYS A 71 4.77 -1.75 14.53
N GLN A 72 4.51 -1.30 13.30
CA GLN A 72 3.41 -0.37 13.02
C GLN A 72 2.08 -1.13 12.97
N GLU A 73 0.98 -0.43 13.27
CA GLU A 73 -0.35 -1.03 13.21
C GLU A 73 -0.69 -1.41 11.76
N LEU A 74 -1.00 -2.69 11.53
CA LEU A 74 -1.40 -3.19 10.23
C LEU A 74 -2.89 -2.93 10.01
N GLY A 75 -3.21 -1.94 9.18
CA GLY A 75 -4.58 -1.60 8.82
C GLY A 75 -5.21 -2.62 7.87
N ALA A 76 -4.43 -3.06 6.88
CA ALA A 76 -4.77 -4.23 6.07
C ALA A 76 -3.53 -4.82 5.39
N PHE A 77 -3.65 -6.11 5.08
CA PHE A 77 -2.74 -6.82 4.19
C PHE A 77 -3.49 -7.21 2.92
N PHE A 78 -2.90 -6.91 1.76
CA PHE A 78 -3.47 -7.23 0.46
C PHE A 78 -2.55 -8.16 -0.31
N GLU A 79 -3.14 -9.18 -0.91
CA GLU A 79 -2.49 -10.00 -1.93
C GLU A 79 -2.96 -9.49 -3.29
N CYS A 80 -2.04 -8.96 -4.09
CA CYS A 80 -2.28 -8.51 -5.45
C CYS A 80 -2.15 -9.69 -6.42
N ASP A 81 -3.16 -9.90 -7.26
CA ASP A 81 -3.15 -10.99 -8.26
C ASP A 81 -2.29 -10.64 -9.50
N ASP A 82 -1.78 -9.41 -9.56
CA ASP A 82 -0.96 -8.93 -10.65
C ASP A 82 0.53 -9.07 -10.26
N ASP A 83 1.40 -9.12 -11.27
CA ASP A 83 2.80 -9.48 -11.07
C ASP A 83 3.60 -8.40 -10.33
N ILE A 84 4.71 -8.84 -9.74
CA ILE A 84 5.61 -8.01 -8.95
C ILE A 84 6.19 -6.79 -9.70
N ASP A 85 6.24 -6.82 -11.03
CA ASP A 85 6.66 -5.67 -11.83
C ASP A 85 5.64 -4.50 -11.81
N GLN A 86 4.43 -4.76 -11.30
CA GLN A 86 3.36 -3.77 -11.17
C GLN A 86 3.43 -2.93 -9.89
N ARG A 87 4.47 -3.07 -9.05
CA ARG A 87 4.62 -2.26 -7.82
C ARG A 87 4.55 -0.75 -8.07
N GLU A 88 5.30 -0.27 -9.06
CA GLU A 88 5.30 1.16 -9.41
C GLU A 88 3.98 1.59 -10.08
N ALA A 89 3.34 0.69 -10.83
CA ALA A 89 2.01 0.93 -11.38
C ALA A 89 0.97 1.08 -10.27
N LEU A 90 1.04 0.29 -9.20
CA LEU A 90 0.18 0.41 -8.03
C LEU A 90 0.37 1.77 -7.34
N ILE A 91 1.62 2.18 -7.07
CA ILE A 91 1.92 3.47 -6.45
C ILE A 91 1.36 4.63 -7.29
N THR A 92 1.52 4.54 -8.61
CA THR A 92 0.98 5.53 -9.55
C THR A 92 -0.54 5.58 -9.51
N ALA A 93 -1.21 4.42 -9.50
CA ALA A 93 -2.66 4.33 -9.42
C ALA A 93 -3.20 4.90 -8.10
N ILE A 94 -2.58 4.61 -6.96
CA ILE A 94 -2.98 5.18 -5.65
C ILE A 94 -2.95 6.71 -5.70
N LYS A 95 -1.87 7.29 -6.24
CA LYS A 95 -1.72 8.75 -6.35
C LYS A 95 -2.78 9.36 -7.29
N ALA A 96 -3.07 8.73 -8.42
CA ALA A 96 -4.08 9.19 -9.37
C ALA A 96 -5.50 9.16 -8.77
N ASP A 97 -5.85 8.08 -8.07
CA ASP A 97 -7.13 7.93 -7.38
C ASP A 97 -7.26 8.97 -6.26
N LEU A 98 -6.20 9.18 -5.46
CA LEU A 98 -6.20 10.17 -4.39
C LEU A 98 -6.39 11.59 -4.94
N ALA A 99 -5.70 11.95 -6.02
CA ALA A 99 -5.86 13.25 -6.66
C ALA A 99 -7.30 13.47 -7.14
N THR A 100 -7.95 12.42 -7.65
CA THR A 100 -9.36 12.47 -8.07
C THR A 100 -10.31 12.66 -6.89
N LEU A 101 -10.00 12.05 -5.73
CA LEU A 101 -10.80 12.16 -4.50
C LEU A 101 -10.66 13.53 -3.80
N GLN A 102 -9.63 14.31 -4.15
CA GLN A 102 -9.33 15.62 -3.57
C GLN A 102 -9.69 16.80 -4.49
N ALA A 103 -10.09 16.52 -5.73
CA ALA A 103 -10.59 17.51 -6.69
C ALA A 103 -12.03 17.92 -6.38
#